data_AF-A0A3M1AGL0-F1
#
_entry.id   AF-A0A3M1AGL0-F1
#
_cell.length_a   1.000
_cell.length_b   1.000
_cell.length_c   1.000
_cell.angle_alpha   90.00
_cell.angle_beta   90.00
_cell.angle_gamma   90.00
#
_symmetry.space_group_name_H-M   'P 1'
#
loop_
_entity.id
_entity.type
_entity.pdbx_description
1 polymer ?
#
loop_
_entity_poly.entity_id
_entity_poly.type
_entity_poly.pdbx_seq_one_letter_code
_entity_poly.pdbx_strand_id
1 'polypeptide(L)'
;MTIVIDRIEALDARAREIMRGNDMGGYTVPTKGLYPFQWNWDSAFAAWGFSTFDVDRAWTELETLFSAQWPDGMVPHIIFHRPDPGYFPGPEEWGTHTDPPTSGISQPPVAAILARRILAADPAAAR
;
A
#
# COMPACT_ATOMS: atom_id res chain seq x y z
N MET A 1 -12.03 -23.87 23.59
CA MET A 1 -11.73 -22.41 23.66
C MET A 1 -10.27 -22.15 23.30
N THR A 2 -9.30 -22.86 23.89
CA THR A 2 -7.85 -22.73 23.60
C THR A 2 -7.48 -22.96 22.14
N ILE A 3 -7.93 -24.06 21.51
CA ILE A 3 -7.60 -24.39 20.09
C ILE A 3 -8.01 -23.27 19.10
N VAL A 4 -9.08 -22.53 19.39
CA VAL A 4 -9.56 -21.45 18.51
C VAL A 4 -8.67 -20.21 18.66
N ILE A 5 -8.24 -19.89 19.88
CA ILE A 5 -7.34 -18.77 20.17
C ILE A 5 -5.98 -19.02 19.52
N ASP A 6 -5.41 -20.21 19.71
CA ASP A 6 -4.12 -20.59 19.12
C ASP A 6 -4.14 -20.48 17.58
N ARG A 7 -5.27 -20.84 16.96
CA ARG A 7 -5.46 -20.71 15.52
C ARG A 7 -5.54 -19.24 15.07
N ILE A 8 -6.22 -18.38 15.82
CA ILE A 8 -6.33 -16.95 15.50
C ILE A 8 -4.95 -16.30 15.59
N GLU A 9 -4.19 -16.57 16.66
CA GLU A 9 -2.84 -16.05 16.83
C GLU A 9 -1.89 -16.52 15.72
N ALA A 10 -1.97 -17.80 15.32
CA ALA A 10 -1.19 -18.32 14.20
C ALA A 10 -1.54 -17.64 12.86
N LEU A 11 -2.83 -17.37 12.61
CA LEU A 11 -3.26 -16.68 11.40
C LEU A 11 -2.84 -15.20 11.40
N ASP A 12 -2.94 -14.52 12.53
CA ASP A 12 -2.47 -13.14 12.69
C ASP A 12 -0.96 -13.03 12.48
N ALA A 13 -0.18 -13.91 13.12
CA ALA A 13 1.27 -13.97 12.93
C ALA A 13 1.64 -14.19 11.46
N ARG A 14 0.94 -15.11 10.78
CA ARG A 14 1.17 -15.37 9.35
C ARG A 14 0.78 -14.19 8.47
N ALA A 15 -0.32 -13.48 8.78
CA ALA A 15 -0.73 -12.29 8.05
C ALA A 15 0.33 -11.19 8.15
N ARG A 16 0.85 -10.92 9.37
CA ARG A 16 1.92 -9.95 9.59
C ARG A 16 3.22 -10.32 8.87
N GLU A 17 3.55 -11.61 8.83
CA GLU A 17 4.71 -12.12 8.08
C GLU A 17 4.56 -11.86 6.56
N ILE A 18 3.37 -12.12 6.00
CA ILE A 18 3.09 -11.83 4.59
C ILE A 18 3.23 -10.34 4.30
N MET A 19 2.66 -9.48 5.16
CA MET A 19 2.75 -8.02 5.00
C MET A 19 4.19 -7.52 5.04
N ARG A 20 4.98 -7.94 6.04
CA ARG A 20 6.41 -7.61 6.13
C ARG A 20 7.21 -8.17 4.94
N GLY A 21 6.83 -9.35 4.47
CA GLY A 21 7.48 -9.98 3.31
C GLY A 21 7.24 -9.21 2.01
N ASN A 22 6.13 -8.48 1.91
CA ASN A 22 5.75 -7.69 0.75
C ASN A 22 6.11 -6.19 0.88
N ASP A 23 6.63 -5.77 2.04
CA ASP A 23 7.13 -4.42 2.23
C ASP A 23 8.44 -4.22 1.43
N MET A 24 8.49 -3.14 0.67
CA MET A 24 9.62 -2.76 -0.17
C MET A 24 10.40 -1.56 0.37
N GLY A 25 10.20 -1.21 1.65
CA GLY A 25 10.94 -0.13 2.33
C GLY A 25 10.25 1.22 2.24
N GLY A 26 8.91 1.25 2.31
CA GLY A 26 8.09 2.46 2.28
C GLY A 26 6.76 2.30 1.53
N TYR A 27 6.69 1.30 0.65
CA TYR A 27 5.47 0.87 -0.02
C TYR A 27 5.34 -0.65 0.01
N THR A 28 4.14 -1.16 -0.21
CA THR A 28 3.86 -2.60 -0.18
C THR A 28 3.42 -3.09 -1.56
N VAL A 29 3.98 -4.22 -2.00
CA VAL A 29 3.49 -4.88 -3.21
C VAL A 29 2.29 -5.78 -2.90
N PRO A 30 1.22 -5.80 -3.72
CA PRO A 30 0.06 -6.66 -3.46
C PRO A 30 0.44 -8.15 -3.39
N THR A 31 1.33 -8.59 -4.28
CA THR A 31 1.86 -9.96 -4.27
C THR A 31 3.22 -10.00 -4.96
N LYS A 32 4.09 -10.90 -4.50
CA LYS A 32 5.41 -11.09 -5.10
C LYS A 32 5.29 -11.64 -6.52
N GLY A 33 6.08 -11.09 -7.43
CA GLY A 33 6.17 -11.52 -8.82
C GLY A 33 5.07 -10.98 -9.72
N LEU A 34 3.79 -11.16 -9.37
CA LEU A 34 2.68 -10.77 -10.26
C LEU A 34 2.38 -9.26 -10.24
N TYR A 35 2.46 -8.61 -9.07
CA TYR A 35 2.19 -7.18 -8.92
C TYR A 35 3.37 -6.49 -8.23
N PRO A 36 4.47 -6.19 -8.94
CA PRO A 36 5.74 -5.79 -8.34
C PRO A 36 5.84 -4.30 -7.94
N PHE A 37 4.72 -3.58 -7.94
CA PHE A 37 4.64 -2.13 -7.74
C PHE A 37 3.67 -1.76 -6.62
N GLN A 38 3.68 -0.48 -6.25
CA GLN A 38 2.68 0.07 -5.34
C GLN A 38 1.39 0.34 -6.10
N TRP A 39 0.26 -0.11 -5.54
CA TRP A 39 -1.07 0.08 -6.11
C TRP A 39 -1.95 0.88 -5.16
N ASN A 40 -2.73 1.81 -5.69
CA ASN A 40 -3.45 2.81 -4.89
C ASN A 40 -4.36 2.21 -3.81
N TRP A 41 -5.40 1.48 -4.21
CA TRP A 41 -6.33 0.94 -3.22
C TRP A 41 -5.71 -0.17 -2.36
N ASP A 42 -4.77 -0.95 -2.92
CA ASP A 42 -4.05 -2.01 -2.21
C ASP A 42 -3.19 -1.41 -1.09
N SER A 43 -2.51 -0.30 -1.35
CA SER A 43 -1.75 0.46 -0.35
C SER A 43 -2.64 0.98 0.76
N ALA A 44 -3.86 1.43 0.46
CA ALA A 44 -4.78 1.86 1.51
C ALA A 44 -5.17 0.70 2.43
N PHE A 45 -5.43 -0.49 1.88
CA PHE A 45 -5.69 -1.70 2.66
C PHE A 45 -4.45 -2.20 3.42
N ALA A 46 -3.27 -2.15 2.80
CA ALA A 46 -2.00 -2.49 3.43
C ALA A 46 -1.72 -1.56 4.62
N ALA A 47 -1.89 -0.25 4.45
CA ALA A 47 -1.76 0.73 5.53
C ALA A 47 -2.67 0.38 6.72
N TRP A 48 -3.95 0.09 6.46
CA TRP A 48 -4.87 -0.31 7.53
C TRP A 48 -4.49 -1.65 8.19
N GLY A 49 -3.90 -2.59 7.45
CA GLY A 49 -3.35 -3.81 8.03
C GLY A 49 -2.13 -3.53 8.92
N PHE A 50 -1.20 -2.68 8.47
CA PHE A 50 -0.02 -2.27 9.25
C PHE A 50 -0.43 -1.58 10.54
N SER A 51 -1.49 -0.76 10.54
CA SER A 51 -1.92 -0.04 11.74
C SER A 51 -2.35 -0.94 12.91
N THR A 52 -2.50 -2.25 12.68
CA THR A 52 -2.76 -3.22 13.76
C THR A 52 -1.51 -3.62 14.54
N PHE A 53 -0.30 -3.30 14.05
CA PHE A 53 0.97 -3.67 14.70
C PHE A 53 2.12 -2.68 14.51
N ASP A 54 1.98 -1.70 13.61
CA ASP A 54 2.99 -0.68 13.27
C ASP A 54 2.28 0.52 12.59
N VAL A 55 1.79 1.46 13.41
CA VAL A 55 1.03 2.63 12.92
C VAL A 55 1.91 3.60 12.13
N ASP A 56 3.17 3.78 12.52
CA ASP A 56 4.09 4.63 11.78
C ASP A 56 4.29 4.11 10.35
N ARG A 57 4.47 2.80 10.19
CA ARG A 57 4.56 2.18 8.86
C ARG A 57 3.27 2.32 8.06
N ALA A 58 2.11 2.30 8.72
CA ALA A 58 0.82 2.53 8.07
C ALA A 58 0.74 3.93 7.43
N TRP A 59 1.17 4.96 8.16
CA TRP A 59 1.22 6.32 7.61
C TRP A 59 2.23 6.46 6.49
N THR A 60 3.42 5.88 6.62
CA THR A 60 4.44 5.87 5.56
C THR A 60 3.90 5.29 4.24
N GLU A 61 3.05 4.26 4.30
CA GLU A 61 2.42 3.68 3.10
C GLU A 61 1.54 4.70 2.37
N LEU A 62 0.71 5.43 3.12
CA LEU A 62 -0.16 6.46 2.57
C LEU A 62 0.62 7.67 2.09
N GLU A 63 1.61 8.13 2.84
CA GLU A 63 2.49 9.24 2.44
C GLU A 63 3.21 8.92 1.12
N THR A 64 3.73 7.70 0.98
CA THR A 64 4.40 7.25 -0.24
C THR A 64 3.44 7.11 -1.42
N LEU A 65 2.18 6.72 -1.17
CA LEU A 65 1.15 6.73 -2.21
C LEU A 65 0.84 8.16 -2.68
N PHE A 66 0.65 9.08 -1.74
CA PHE A 66 0.27 10.46 -2.03
C PHE A 66 1.43 11.33 -2.52
N SER A 67 2.69 10.91 -2.34
CA SER A 67 3.83 11.60 -2.96
C SER A 67 3.82 11.51 -4.50
N ALA A 68 3.06 10.56 -5.07
CA ALA A 68 2.85 10.43 -6.51
C ALA A 68 1.54 11.08 -7.00
N GLN A 69 0.87 11.87 -6.15
CA GLN A 69 -0.32 12.61 -6.55
C GLN A 69 0.03 13.63 -7.65
N TRP A 70 -0.81 13.69 -8.68
CA TRP A 70 -0.64 14.61 -9.80
C TRP A 70 -1.02 16.04 -9.40
N PRO A 71 -0.53 17.06 -10.15
CA PRO A 71 -0.85 18.47 -9.87
C PRO A 71 -2.35 18.81 -9.89
N ASP A 72 -3.17 18.04 -10.61
CA ASP A 72 -4.63 18.20 -10.67
C ASP A 72 -5.38 17.47 -9.54
N GLY A 73 -4.65 16.75 -8.68
CA GLY A 73 -5.19 16.01 -7.54
C GLY A 73 -5.43 14.53 -7.79
N MET A 74 -5.23 14.01 -9.01
CA MET A 74 -5.36 12.57 -9.26
C MET A 74 -4.29 11.78 -8.50
N VAL A 75 -4.70 10.76 -7.75
CA VAL A 75 -3.77 9.72 -7.26
C VAL A 75 -3.79 8.56 -8.26
N PRO A 76 -2.67 8.27 -8.94
CA PRO A 76 -2.62 7.23 -9.98
C PRO A 76 -2.80 5.85 -9.36
N HIS A 77 -3.25 4.88 -10.16
CA HIS A 77 -3.50 3.52 -9.66
C HIS A 77 -2.23 2.70 -9.43
N ILE A 78 -1.13 3.01 -10.14
CA ILE A 78 0.19 2.36 -9.98
C ILE A 78 1.28 3.42 -9.87
N ILE A 79 2.24 3.19 -8.96
CA ILE A 79 3.51 3.92 -8.85
C ILE A 79 4.67 2.96 -9.14
N PHE A 80 5.46 3.26 -10.17
CA PHE A 80 6.54 2.43 -10.66
C PHE A 80 7.87 2.81 -9.98
N HIS A 81 8.03 2.43 -8.71
CA HIS A 81 9.21 2.76 -7.89
C HIS A 81 10.56 2.26 -8.42
N ARG A 82 10.54 1.18 -9.20
CA ARG A 82 11.73 0.57 -9.82
C ARG A 82 11.33 -0.07 -11.14
N PRO A 83 12.26 -0.27 -12.09
CA PRO A 83 11.97 -1.03 -13.30
C PRO A 83 11.64 -2.51 -12.98
N ASP A 84 10.60 -3.05 -13.62
CA ASP A 84 10.32 -4.49 -13.63
C ASP A 84 9.78 -4.91 -15.01
N PRO A 85 10.56 -5.66 -15.82
CA PRO A 85 10.14 -6.06 -17.16
C PRO A 85 9.08 -7.16 -17.18
N GLY A 86 8.76 -7.75 -16.03
CA GLY A 86 7.77 -8.81 -15.89
C GLY A 86 6.33 -8.32 -15.80
N TYR A 87 6.12 -7.00 -15.64
CA TYR A 87 4.79 -6.40 -15.53
C TYR A 87 4.43 -5.60 -16.78
N PHE A 88 3.21 -5.79 -17.27
CA PHE A 88 2.68 -5.09 -18.44
C PHE A 88 1.20 -4.69 -18.18
N PRO A 89 0.76 -3.49 -18.59
CA PRO A 89 1.51 -2.41 -19.25
C PRO A 89 2.48 -1.67 -18.30
N GLY A 90 3.71 -1.43 -18.77
CA GLY A 90 4.77 -0.77 -18.01
C GLY A 90 4.76 0.76 -18.14
N PRO A 91 5.69 1.46 -17.47
CA PRO A 91 5.82 2.92 -17.53
C PRO A 91 5.86 3.48 -18.95
N GLU A 92 6.57 2.80 -19.85
CA GLU A 92 6.79 3.19 -21.23
C GLU A 92 5.50 3.19 -22.05
N GLU A 93 4.65 2.18 -21.84
CA GLU A 93 3.34 2.06 -22.47
C GLU A 93 2.33 3.06 -21.90
N TRP A 94 2.45 3.40 -20.61
CA TRP A 94 1.64 4.45 -20.00
C TRP A 94 2.03 5.85 -20.46
N GLY A 95 3.32 6.11 -20.67
CA GLY A 95 3.81 7.35 -21.28
C GLY A 95 3.41 8.64 -20.53
N THR A 96 3.28 8.58 -19.20
CA THR A 96 2.79 9.70 -18.37
C THR A 96 3.87 10.74 -18.04
N HIS A 97 5.15 10.36 -18.16
CA HIS A 97 6.31 11.23 -17.91
C HIS A 97 6.36 11.86 -16.50
N THR A 98 5.75 11.22 -15.51
CA THR A 98 5.87 11.59 -14.08
C THR A 98 7.17 11.05 -13.45
N ASP A 99 7.56 11.60 -12.31
CA ASP A 99 8.71 11.15 -11.52
C ASP A 99 8.33 10.96 -10.02
N PRO A 100 8.33 9.72 -9.49
CA PRO A 100 8.55 8.46 -10.21
C PRO A 100 7.47 8.23 -11.27
N PRO A 101 7.71 7.38 -12.29
CA PRO A 101 6.69 7.09 -13.29
C PRO A 101 5.44 6.49 -12.65
N THR A 102 4.28 6.88 -13.16
CA THR A 102 2.98 6.39 -12.69
C THR A 102 2.14 5.94 -13.87
N SER A 103 1.13 5.12 -13.60
CA SER A 103 0.04 4.94 -14.57
C SER A 103 -0.71 6.25 -14.85
N GLY A 104 -1.55 6.27 -15.89
CA GLY A 104 -2.37 7.43 -16.28
C GLY A 104 -3.86 7.36 -15.87
N ILE A 105 -4.24 6.40 -15.03
CA ILE A 105 -5.62 6.27 -14.51
C ILE A 105 -5.61 6.17 -12.98
N SER A 106 -6.75 6.44 -12.35
CA SER A 106 -6.95 6.30 -10.90
C SER A 106 -7.63 4.98 -10.50
N GLN A 107 -7.96 4.85 -9.23
CA GLN A 107 -8.62 3.69 -8.61
C GLN A 107 -9.65 4.16 -7.56
N PRO A 108 -10.52 3.25 -7.05
CA PRO A 108 -11.55 3.61 -6.07
C PRO A 108 -10.98 4.36 -4.85
N PRO A 109 -11.59 5.49 -4.43
CA PRO A 109 -11.02 6.39 -3.44
C PRO A 109 -11.26 5.91 -2.00
N VAL A 110 -10.70 4.75 -1.64
CA VAL A 110 -10.84 4.16 -0.29
C VAL A 110 -9.87 4.75 0.74
N ALA A 111 -8.85 5.50 0.30
CA ALA A 111 -7.78 6.02 1.15
C ALA A 111 -8.30 6.83 2.35
N ALA A 112 -9.27 7.73 2.16
CA ALA A 112 -9.80 8.54 3.26
C ALA A 112 -10.51 7.71 4.35
N ILE A 113 -11.23 6.66 3.96
CA ILE A 113 -11.91 5.76 4.90
C ILE A 113 -10.88 5.03 5.76
N LEU A 114 -9.81 4.54 5.12
CA LEU A 114 -8.79 3.75 5.79
C LEU A 114 -7.83 4.62 6.62
N ALA A 115 -7.46 5.81 6.14
CA ALA A 115 -6.74 6.83 6.93
C ALA A 115 -7.51 7.19 8.21
N ARG A 116 -8.83 7.37 8.13
CA ARG A 116 -9.66 7.60 9.32
C ARG A 116 -9.62 6.42 10.30
N ARG A 117 -9.57 5.17 9.81
CA ARG A 117 -9.46 3.99 10.68
C ARG A 117 -8.08 3.89 11.33
N ILE A 118 -7.02 4.24 10.61
CA ILE A 118 -5.64 4.29 11.14
C ILE A 118 -5.56 5.35 12.25
N LEU A 119 -6.06 6.56 11.98
CA LEU A 119 -6.14 7.64 12.97
C LEU A 119 -6.92 7.22 14.23
N ALA A 120 -8.02 6.47 14.07
CA ALA A 120 -8.81 6.00 15.20
C ALA A 120 -8.09 4.91 16.03
N ALA A 121 -7.15 4.17 15.43
CA ALA A 121 -6.36 3.15 16.13
C ALA A 121 -5.28 3.77 17.02
N ASP A 122 -4.65 4.86 16.56
CA ASP A 122 -3.72 5.66 17.37
C ASP A 122 -3.81 7.15 16.99
N PRO A 123 -4.63 7.94 17.73
CA PRO A 123 -4.77 9.36 17.48
C PRO A 123 -3.49 10.18 17.74
N ALA A 124 -2.57 9.68 18.55
CA ALA A 124 -1.32 10.40 18.86
C ALA A 124 -0.33 10.33 17.70
N ALA A 125 -0.44 9.30 16.85
CA ALA A 125 0.37 9.11 15.65
C ALA A 125 -0.20 9.80 14.40
N ALA A 126 -1.16 10.72 14.54
CA ALA A 126 -1.75 11.46 13.43
C ALA A 126 -0.69 12.23 12.63
N ARG A 127 -0.81 12.21 11.28
CA ARG A 127 0.02 12.96 10.34
C ARG A 127 -0.83 13.75 9.37
#